data_AF-A0A1I8BT93-F1
#
_entry.id   AF-A0A1I8BT93-F1
#
_cell.length_a   1.000
_cell.length_b   1.000
_cell.length_c   1.000
_cell.angle_alpha   90.00
_cell.angle_beta   90.00
_cell.angle_gamma   90.00
#
_symmetry.space_group_name_H-M   'P 1'
#
loop_
_entity.id
_entity.type
_entity.pdbx_description
1 polymer ?
#
loop_
_entity_poly.entity_id
_entity_poly.type
_entity_poly.pdbx_seq_one_letter_code
_entity_poly.pdbx_strand_id
1 'polypeptide(L)'
;MLLNFKHNTKEFKIPIKVGDNEDETGESSEQIPSTLGELRERISQETGCDITTMKLIKKGKFIIAPMEEPLENLGFNENDKIMVIGAVKADTGNEVLVEYEKNHLTKLNGLFKTIDEDLFEIERNFLQGEMLDEMLRRMEKRLHEFTERSLQHLEAIDALNIYTDNSTEEQKQRNRERRKTLVEDIQELLRANDKNILRLEQYKKSLEFPDLKP
;
A
#
# COMPACT_ATOMS: atom_id res chain seq x y z
N MET A 1 -27.73 -5.08 26.79
CA MET A 1 -28.35 -5.70 25.60
C MET A 1 -27.34 -5.72 24.47
N LEU A 2 -27.22 -6.78 23.67
CA LEU A 2 -26.19 -6.91 22.61
C LEU A 2 -26.85 -7.12 21.23
N LEU A 3 -26.16 -6.73 20.17
CA LEU A 3 -26.59 -6.85 18.79
C LEU A 3 -25.48 -7.50 17.97
N ASN A 4 -25.81 -8.57 17.24
CA ASN A 4 -24.82 -9.40 16.57
C ASN A 4 -24.70 -9.00 15.10
N PHE A 5 -23.50 -8.72 14.59
CA PHE A 5 -23.33 -8.44 13.17
C PHE A 5 -22.16 -9.19 12.55
N LYS A 6 -22.24 -9.42 11.23
CA LYS A 6 -21.28 -10.23 10.49
C LYS A 6 -20.61 -9.43 9.38
N HIS A 7 -19.27 -9.40 9.37
CA HIS A 7 -18.45 -8.83 8.30
C HIS A 7 -17.44 -9.88 7.83
N ASN A 8 -17.47 -10.22 6.53
CA ASN A 8 -16.52 -11.11 5.85
C ASN A 8 -15.94 -12.24 6.74
N THR A 9 -16.83 -13.10 7.25
CA THR A 9 -16.61 -14.26 8.17
C THR A 9 -16.38 -14.02 9.68
N LYS A 10 -16.41 -12.78 10.20
CA LYS A 10 -16.36 -12.53 11.65
C LYS A 10 -17.67 -11.99 12.20
N GLU A 11 -18.10 -12.51 13.36
CA GLU A 11 -19.29 -12.08 14.12
C GLU A 11 -18.86 -11.16 15.27
N PHE A 12 -19.54 -10.03 15.41
CA PHE A 12 -19.27 -8.97 16.39
C PHE A 12 -20.52 -8.69 17.21
N LYS A 13 -20.36 -8.19 18.45
CA LYS A 13 -21.47 -7.93 19.39
C LYS A 13 -21.40 -6.49 19.91
N ILE A 14 -22.30 -5.61 19.47
CA ILE A 14 -22.38 -4.23 19.96
C ILE A 14 -23.58 -4.08 20.91
N PRO A 15 -23.42 -3.47 22.09
CA PRO A 15 -24.55 -3.16 22.95
C PRO A 15 -25.44 -2.02 22.40
N ILE A 16 -26.76 -2.11 22.57
CA ILE A 16 -27.73 -1.07 22.18
C ILE A 16 -28.63 -0.68 23.36
N LYS A 17 -29.10 0.58 23.40
CA LYS A 17 -30.05 1.09 24.40
C LYS A 17 -31.42 1.13 23.74
N VAL A 18 -32.41 0.48 24.35
CA VAL A 18 -33.80 0.47 23.90
C VAL A 18 -34.65 0.97 25.06
N GLY A 19 -35.30 2.12 24.89
CA GLY A 19 -36.20 2.72 25.86
C GLY A 19 -35.54 3.49 27.00
N ASP A 20 -36.17 4.62 27.35
CA ASP A 20 -35.90 5.39 28.57
C ASP A 20 -36.38 4.60 29.79
N ASN A 21 -35.45 3.92 30.46
CA ASN A 21 -35.62 3.60 31.87
C ASN A 21 -34.39 4.15 32.61
N GLU A 22 -34.67 5.09 33.50
CA GLU A 22 -33.75 5.50 34.58
C GLU A 22 -33.50 4.28 35.46
N ASP A 23 -32.24 3.85 35.57
CA ASP A 23 -31.69 3.23 36.78
C ASP A 23 -30.16 3.29 36.72
N GLU A 24 -29.58 3.97 37.71
CA GLU A 24 -28.15 4.10 37.93
C GLU A 24 -27.54 2.76 38.39
N THR A 25 -26.49 2.28 37.73
CA THR A 25 -25.30 1.73 38.44
C THR A 25 -24.11 1.49 37.50
N GLY A 26 -22.97 2.09 37.82
CA GLY A 26 -21.65 1.44 37.73
C GLY A 26 -20.89 1.47 36.40
N GLU A 27 -20.05 2.50 36.26
CA GLU A 27 -18.68 2.46 35.70
C GLU A 27 -18.40 1.54 34.49
N SER A 28 -18.64 2.05 33.28
CA SER A 28 -17.69 2.03 32.16
C SER A 28 -18.26 2.89 31.04
N SER A 29 -17.48 3.86 30.58
CA SER A 29 -17.83 4.82 29.53
C SER A 29 -17.91 4.14 28.15
N GLU A 30 -18.91 3.31 27.93
CA GLU A 30 -19.29 2.83 26.61
C GLU A 30 -20.56 3.56 26.16
N GLN A 31 -20.40 4.57 25.29
CA GLN A 31 -21.51 5.30 24.68
C GLN A 31 -22.39 4.33 23.88
N ILE A 32 -23.54 3.97 24.44
CA ILE A 32 -24.48 3.04 23.84
C ILE A 32 -25.19 3.75 22.66
N PRO A 33 -25.08 3.26 21.41
CA PRO A 33 -25.65 3.93 20.25
C PRO A 33 -27.19 3.94 20.31
N SER A 34 -27.76 5.13 20.14
CA SER A 34 -29.18 5.45 20.17
C SER A 34 -29.74 5.76 18.76
N THR A 35 -28.87 6.29 17.89
CA THR A 35 -29.20 6.65 16.50
C THR A 35 -28.51 5.74 15.48
N LEU A 36 -28.99 5.75 14.24
CA LEU A 36 -28.35 5.04 13.14
C LEU A 36 -26.92 5.53 12.86
N GLY A 37 -26.66 6.82 13.03
CA GLY A 37 -25.34 7.43 12.89
C GLY A 37 -24.33 6.88 13.89
N GLU A 38 -24.69 6.89 15.18
CA GLU A 38 -23.86 6.34 16.26
C GLU A 38 -23.60 4.84 16.08
N LEU A 39 -24.61 4.08 15.62
CA LEU A 39 -24.44 2.65 15.32
C LEU A 39 -23.44 2.45 14.16
N ARG A 40 -23.52 3.24 13.10
CA ARG A 40 -22.57 3.17 11.96
C ARG A 40 -21.16 3.57 12.37
N GLU A 41 -21.01 4.58 13.23
CA GLU A 41 -19.71 4.98 13.77
C GLU A 41 -19.09 3.86 14.61
N ARG A 42 -19.87 3.23 15.49
CA ARG A 42 -19.39 2.12 16.31
C ARG A 42 -19.04 0.88 15.47
N ILE A 43 -19.87 0.55 14.48
CA ILE A 43 -19.55 -0.49 13.49
C ILE A 43 -18.28 -0.12 12.72
N SER A 44 -18.09 1.15 12.34
CA SER A 44 -16.91 1.62 11.63
C SER A 44 -15.63 1.50 12.47
N GLN A 45 -15.72 1.75 13.78
CA GLN A 45 -14.62 1.57 14.72
C GLN A 45 -14.25 0.08 14.88
N GLU A 46 -15.24 -0.81 14.97
CA GLU A 46 -15.00 -2.24 15.16
C GLU A 46 -14.62 -2.99 13.87
N THR A 47 -15.10 -2.54 12.70
CA THR A 47 -14.88 -3.23 11.41
C THR A 47 -13.88 -2.55 10.49
N GLY A 48 -13.55 -1.28 10.73
CA GLY A 48 -12.71 -0.47 9.84
C GLY A 48 -13.40 -0.09 8.52
N CYS A 49 -14.69 -0.37 8.36
CA CYS A 49 -15.47 0.04 7.18
C CYS A 49 -15.73 1.54 7.19
N ASP A 50 -15.74 2.16 6.00
CA ASP A 50 -16.10 3.56 5.86
C ASP A 50 -17.61 3.77 6.00
N ILE A 51 -18.00 4.77 6.79
CA ILE A 51 -19.40 5.09 7.13
C ILE A 51 -20.20 5.46 5.87
N THR A 52 -19.55 6.08 4.88
CA THR A 52 -20.23 6.55 3.66
C THR A 52 -20.61 5.40 2.72
N THR A 53 -19.77 4.36 2.65
CA THR A 53 -20.00 3.18 1.80
C THR A 53 -20.68 2.03 2.54
N MET A 54 -20.83 2.15 3.87
CA MET A 54 -21.44 1.17 4.74
C MET A 54 -22.94 0.99 4.46
N LYS A 55 -23.31 -0.23 4.08
CA LYS A 55 -24.69 -0.69 3.92
C LYS A 55 -25.00 -1.71 5.02
N LEU A 56 -26.04 -1.42 5.79
CA LEU A 56 -26.57 -2.33 6.82
C LEU A 56 -27.72 -3.14 6.21
N ILE A 57 -27.69 -4.45 6.40
CA ILE A 57 -28.72 -5.38 5.94
C ILE A 57 -29.30 -6.09 7.16
N LYS A 58 -30.62 -6.00 7.31
CA LYS A 58 -31.37 -6.65 8.40
C LYS A 58 -32.50 -7.47 7.81
N LYS A 59 -32.60 -8.74 8.21
CA LYS A 59 -33.63 -9.68 7.72
C LYS A 59 -33.76 -9.68 6.17
N GLY A 60 -32.63 -9.57 5.48
CA GLY A 60 -32.57 -9.54 4.00
C GLY A 60 -32.94 -8.21 3.34
N LYS A 61 -33.20 -7.14 4.11
CA LYS A 61 -33.51 -5.80 3.59
C LYS A 61 -32.41 -4.80 3.94
N PHE A 62 -32.08 -3.92 3.00
CA PHE A 62 -31.18 -2.79 3.24
C PHE A 62 -31.86 -1.77 4.14
N ILE A 63 -31.14 -1.28 5.14
CA ILE A 63 -31.58 -0.18 5.99
C ILE A 63 -31.13 1.12 5.33
N ILE A 64 -32.10 1.81 4.72
CA ILE A 64 -31.93 3.10 4.07
C ILE A 64 -32.70 4.11 4.91
N ALA A 65 -31.99 4.80 5.80
CA ALA A 65 -32.54 5.74 6.75
C ALA A 65 -31.52 6.85 7.05
N PRO A 66 -31.95 8.08 7.35
CA PRO A 66 -31.08 9.17 7.77
C PRO A 66 -30.33 8.82 9.07
N MET A 67 -29.15 9.41 9.24
CA MET A 67 -28.26 9.14 10.39
C MET A 67 -28.92 9.52 11.74
N GLU A 68 -29.84 10.47 11.72
CA GLU A 68 -30.58 10.97 12.88
C GLU A 68 -31.75 10.05 13.29
N GLU A 69 -32.08 9.03 12.48
CA GLU A 69 -33.22 8.17 12.78
C GLU A 69 -32.91 7.25 13.97
N PRO A 70 -33.77 7.21 15.01
CA PRO A 70 -33.55 6.37 16.17
C PRO A 70 -33.70 4.89 15.80
N LEU A 71 -32.90 4.04 16.45
CA LEU A 71 -32.88 2.60 16.16
C LEU A 71 -34.23 1.93 16.45
N GLU A 72 -35.03 2.50 17.35
CA GLU A 72 -36.39 2.05 17.68
C GLU A 72 -37.34 2.16 16.49
N ASN A 73 -37.29 3.27 15.74
CA ASN A 73 -38.13 3.49 14.55
C ASN A 73 -37.76 2.57 13.39
N LEU A 74 -36.48 2.16 13.34
CA LEU A 74 -35.96 1.18 12.39
C LEU A 74 -36.24 -0.27 12.84
N GLY A 75 -36.98 -0.42 13.93
CA GLY A 75 -37.46 -1.67 14.50
C GLY A 75 -36.35 -2.59 14.98
N PHE A 76 -35.17 -2.05 15.32
CA PHE A 76 -34.06 -2.83 15.88
C PHE A 76 -34.45 -3.38 17.24
N ASN A 77 -34.36 -4.70 17.38
CA ASN A 77 -34.59 -5.39 18.64
C ASN A 77 -33.28 -5.93 19.19
N GLU A 78 -33.31 -6.29 20.46
CA GLU A 78 -32.22 -6.97 21.14
C GLU A 78 -31.82 -8.25 20.39
N ASN A 79 -30.51 -8.50 20.25
CA ASN A 79 -29.92 -9.63 19.53
C ASN A 79 -30.26 -9.74 18.04
N ASP A 80 -30.78 -8.68 17.40
CA ASP A 80 -30.99 -8.68 15.96
C ASP A 80 -29.67 -8.94 15.22
N LYS A 81 -29.75 -9.76 14.15
CA LYS A 81 -28.61 -10.05 13.29
C LYS A 81 -28.56 -9.06 12.14
N ILE A 82 -27.50 -8.27 12.07
CA ILE A 82 -27.23 -7.34 10.97
C ILE A 82 -26.05 -7.85 10.15
N MET A 83 -26.14 -7.76 8.83
CA MET A 83 -25.01 -7.97 7.95
C MET A 83 -24.51 -6.60 7.48
N VAL A 84 -23.20 -6.38 7.60
CA VAL A 84 -22.56 -5.12 7.23
C VAL A 84 -21.76 -5.36 5.95
N ILE A 85 -22.03 -4.57 4.93
CA ILE A 85 -21.25 -4.54 3.69
C ILE A 85 -20.76 -3.12 3.48
N GLY A 86 -19.46 -2.89 3.46
CA GLY A 86 -18.87 -1.58 3.18
C GLY A 86 -17.48 -1.72 2.62
N ALA A 87 -16.99 -0.68 1.95
CA ALA A 87 -15.57 -0.61 1.62
C ALA A 87 -14.77 -0.37 2.92
N VAL A 88 -13.58 -0.95 3.00
CA VAL A 88 -12.63 -0.59 4.05
C VAL A 88 -12.28 0.89 3.89
N LYS A 89 -12.09 1.62 4.99
CA LYS A 89 -11.60 3.01 4.93
C LYS A 89 -10.39 3.09 4.00
N ALA A 90 -10.45 4.01 3.04
CA ALA A 90 -9.36 4.25 2.09
C ALA A 90 -8.08 4.52 2.88
N ASP A 91 -7.06 3.70 2.65
CA ASP A 91 -5.74 3.87 3.23
C ASP A 91 -4.95 4.76 2.28
N THR A 92 -5.12 6.08 2.45
CA THR A 92 -4.48 7.08 1.60
C THR A 92 -2.97 6.89 1.54
N GLY A 93 -2.36 6.42 2.63
CA GLY A 93 -0.94 6.10 2.66
C GLY A 93 -0.58 4.93 1.74
N ASN A 94 -1.35 3.84 1.81
CA ASN A 94 -1.16 2.69 0.92
C ASN A 94 -1.43 3.04 -0.56
N GLU A 95 -2.44 3.85 -0.85
CA GLU A 95 -2.75 4.30 -2.22
C GLU A 95 -1.59 5.08 -2.83
N VAL A 96 -1.00 6.02 -2.09
CA VAL A 96 0.17 6.79 -2.53
C VAL A 96 1.37 5.87 -2.82
N LEU A 97 1.61 4.86 -1.97
CA LEU A 97 2.69 3.88 -2.18
C LEU A 97 2.45 3.01 -3.43
N VAL A 98 1.23 2.53 -3.63
CA VAL A 98 0.84 1.71 -4.79
C VAL A 98 0.94 2.53 -6.09
N GLU A 99 0.51 3.79 -6.06
CA GLU A 99 0.62 4.67 -7.20
C GLU A 99 2.09 4.96 -7.55
N TYR A 100 2.92 5.20 -6.53
CA TYR A 100 4.35 5.42 -6.71
C TYR A 100 5.03 4.20 -7.34
N GLU A 101 4.77 3.01 -6.82
CA GLU A 101 5.26 1.73 -7.37
C GLU A 101 4.92 1.59 -8.87
N LYS A 102 3.65 1.78 -9.21
CA LYS A 102 3.18 1.64 -10.59
C LYS A 102 3.82 2.67 -11.53
N ASN A 103 3.94 3.92 -11.09
CA ASN A 103 4.38 5.02 -11.94
C ASN A 103 5.89 5.14 -12.07
N HIS A 104 6.64 4.72 -11.04
CA HIS A 104 8.09 4.89 -10.96
C HIS A 104 8.85 3.56 -11.00
N LEU A 105 8.51 2.59 -10.15
CA LEU A 105 9.26 1.34 -10.06
C LEU A 105 9.15 0.52 -11.35
N THR A 106 7.98 0.50 -11.99
CA THR A 106 7.78 -0.19 -13.28
C THR A 106 8.66 0.42 -14.39
N LYS A 107 8.77 1.75 -14.41
CA LYS A 107 9.61 2.46 -15.40
C LYS A 107 11.10 2.24 -15.12
N LEU A 108 11.49 2.27 -13.85
CA LEU A 108 12.87 2.02 -13.43
C LEU A 108 13.32 0.62 -13.81
N ASN A 109 12.49 -0.39 -13.54
CA ASN A 109 12.71 -1.77 -13.98
C ASN A 109 12.84 -1.87 -15.51
N GLY A 110 11.98 -1.19 -16.27
CA GLY A 110 12.05 -1.16 -17.72
C GLY A 110 13.37 -0.57 -18.23
N LEU A 111 13.80 0.57 -17.66
CA LEU A 111 15.09 1.19 -17.97
C LEU A 111 16.27 0.26 -17.66
N PHE A 112 16.24 -0.42 -16.51
CA PHE A 112 17.27 -1.37 -16.12
C PHE A 112 17.39 -2.52 -17.14
N LYS A 113 16.26 -3.12 -17.54
CA LYS A 113 16.25 -4.19 -18.54
C LYS A 113 16.86 -3.75 -19.87
N THR A 114 16.49 -2.56 -20.36
CA THR A 114 17.08 -2.03 -21.60
C THR A 114 18.59 -1.80 -21.46
N ILE A 115 19.06 -1.31 -20.31
CA ILE A 115 20.49 -1.16 -20.05
C ILE A 115 21.21 -2.52 -20.05
N ASP A 116 20.62 -3.53 -19.42
CA ASP A 116 21.18 -4.89 -19.35
C ASP A 116 21.25 -5.55 -20.74
N GLU A 117 20.19 -5.42 -21.54
CA GLU A 117 20.12 -5.90 -22.92
C GLU A 117 21.17 -5.19 -23.80
N ASP A 118 21.24 -3.87 -23.74
CA ASP A 118 22.23 -3.10 -24.51
C ASP A 118 23.67 -3.44 -24.10
N LEU A 119 23.91 -3.68 -22.80
CA LEU A 119 25.22 -4.10 -22.30
C LEU A 119 25.58 -5.49 -22.85
N PHE A 120 24.62 -6.42 -22.84
CA PHE A 120 24.80 -7.74 -23.45
C PHE A 120 25.12 -7.64 -24.95
N GLU A 121 24.48 -6.74 -25.69
CA GLU A 121 24.77 -6.53 -27.11
C GLU A 121 26.18 -5.97 -27.35
N ILE A 122 26.65 -5.04 -26.52
CA ILE A 122 28.02 -4.50 -26.59
C ILE A 122 29.06 -5.61 -26.43
N GLU A 123 28.84 -6.53 -25.50
CA GLU A 123 29.76 -7.66 -25.25
C GLU A 123 29.85 -8.66 -26.41
N ARG A 124 28.85 -8.69 -27.30
CA ARG A 124 28.88 -9.54 -28.50
C ARG A 124 29.90 -9.08 -29.54
N ASN A 125 30.64 -7.99 -29.31
CA ASN A 125 31.77 -7.54 -30.12
C ASN A 125 31.44 -7.27 -31.60
N PHE A 126 30.20 -6.86 -31.90
CA PHE A 126 29.82 -6.47 -33.27
C PHE A 126 30.44 -5.14 -33.71
N LEU A 127 30.82 -4.29 -32.75
CA LEU A 127 31.41 -2.97 -32.96
C LEU A 127 32.92 -3.01 -32.70
N GLN A 128 33.69 -2.18 -33.42
CA GLN A 128 35.15 -2.12 -33.32
C GLN A 128 35.65 -0.67 -33.34
N GLY A 129 36.82 -0.44 -32.74
CA GLY A 129 37.50 0.85 -32.76
C GLY A 129 36.68 1.98 -32.13
N GLU A 130 36.66 3.14 -32.79
CA GLU A 130 36.08 4.38 -32.27
C GLU A 130 34.58 4.28 -31.93
N MET A 131 33.82 3.48 -32.68
CA MET A 131 32.39 3.26 -32.41
C MET A 131 32.15 2.45 -31.12
N LEU A 132 33.04 1.51 -30.82
CA LEU A 132 32.95 0.73 -29.58
C LEU A 132 33.28 1.63 -28.38
N ASP A 133 34.32 2.46 -28.48
CA ASP A 133 34.71 3.39 -27.42
C ASP A 133 33.61 4.40 -27.10
N GLU A 134 32.94 4.94 -28.12
CA GLU A 134 31.80 5.84 -27.93
C GLU A 134 30.64 5.15 -27.19
N MET A 135 30.30 3.91 -27.60
CA MET A 135 29.24 3.15 -26.95
C MET A 135 29.59 2.76 -25.51
N LEU A 136 30.85 2.39 -25.24
CA LEU A 136 31.33 2.09 -23.89
C LEU A 136 31.21 3.31 -22.96
N ARG A 137 31.62 4.50 -23.44
CA ARG A 137 31.45 5.77 -22.69
C ARG A 137 29.98 6.09 -22.45
N ARG A 138 29.13 5.90 -23.47
CA ARG A 138 27.69 6.14 -23.34
C ARG A 138 27.04 5.17 -22.36
N MET A 139 27.46 3.90 -22.36
CA MET A 139 26.95 2.87 -21.45
C MET A 139 27.35 3.17 -20.01
N GLU A 140 28.60 3.51 -19.76
CA GLU A 140 29.09 3.94 -18.45
C GLU A 140 28.29 5.13 -17.89
N LYS A 141 28.06 6.15 -18.73
CA LYS A 141 27.22 7.29 -18.35
C LYS A 141 25.79 6.85 -17.98
N ARG A 142 25.18 5.95 -18.77
CA ARG A 142 23.83 5.43 -18.49
C ARG A 142 23.75 4.64 -17.19
N LEU A 143 24.76 3.83 -16.89
CA LEU A 143 24.83 3.07 -15.65
C LEU A 143 24.94 4.01 -14.43
N HIS A 144 25.74 5.07 -14.50
CA HIS A 144 25.84 6.06 -13.43
C HIS A 144 24.55 6.90 -13.29
N GLU A 145 23.96 7.35 -14.40
CA GLU A 145 22.67 8.04 -14.39
C GLU A 145 21.55 7.15 -13.80
N PHE A 146 21.59 5.84 -14.04
CA PHE A 146 20.65 4.89 -13.44
C PHE A 146 20.81 4.82 -11.92
N THR A 147 22.05 4.79 -11.41
CA THR A 147 22.32 4.84 -9.97
C THR A 147 21.76 6.11 -9.35
N GLU A 148 22.04 7.28 -9.92
CA GLU A 148 21.53 8.56 -9.41
C GLU A 148 19.99 8.60 -9.39
N ARG A 149 19.33 8.18 -10.47
CA ARG A 149 17.85 8.12 -10.52
C ARG A 149 17.27 7.18 -9.49
N SER A 150 17.92 6.03 -9.28
CA SER A 150 17.48 5.05 -8.27
C SER A 150 17.61 5.63 -6.85
N LEU A 151 18.69 6.37 -6.57
CA LEU A 151 18.87 7.07 -5.29
C LEU A 151 17.81 8.17 -5.09
N GLN A 152 17.52 8.97 -6.12
CA GLN A 152 16.42 9.96 -6.07
C GLN A 152 15.07 9.30 -5.76
N HIS A 153 14.82 8.09 -6.29
CA HIS A 153 13.61 7.36 -5.97
C HIS A 153 13.55 6.88 -4.53
N LEU A 154 14.69 6.49 -3.93
CA LEU A 154 14.76 6.14 -2.51
C LEU A 154 14.47 7.36 -1.62
N GLU A 155 15.09 8.50 -1.92
CA GLU A 155 14.85 9.76 -1.20
C GLU A 155 13.37 10.19 -1.29
N ALA A 156 12.77 10.07 -2.47
CA ALA A 156 11.36 10.39 -2.67
C ALA A 156 10.43 9.46 -1.87
N ILE A 157 10.71 8.15 -1.81
CA ILE A 157 9.93 7.19 -1.01
C ILE A 157 10.01 7.51 0.48
N ASP A 158 11.20 7.88 0.97
CA ASP A 158 11.39 8.24 2.37
C ASP A 158 10.64 9.52 2.75
N ALA A 159 10.55 10.47 1.81
CA ALA A 159 9.81 11.72 1.96
C ALA A 159 8.27 11.56 1.88
N LEU A 160 7.74 10.43 1.38
CA LEU A 160 6.29 10.21 1.29
C LEU A 160 5.67 10.20 2.68
N ASN A 161 4.61 10.98 2.90
CA ASN A 161 3.90 10.94 4.16
C ASN A 161 2.88 9.78 4.15
N ILE A 162 3.20 8.67 4.83
CA ILE A 162 2.34 7.47 4.85
C ILE A 162 1.50 7.36 6.12
N TYR A 163 1.58 8.36 6.99
CA TYR A 163 0.75 8.45 8.18
C TYR A 163 -0.21 9.62 8.03
N THR A 164 -1.48 9.35 8.25
CA THR A 164 -2.48 10.38 8.52
C THR A 164 -2.85 10.33 10.00
N ASP A 165 -3.27 11.45 10.57
CA ASP A 165 -3.62 11.55 12.00
C ASP A 165 -4.73 10.55 12.42
N ASN A 166 -5.50 10.05 11.46
CA ASN A 166 -6.59 9.10 11.64
C ASN A 166 -6.24 7.63 11.27
N SER A 167 -4.97 7.34 10.94
CA SER A 167 -4.53 5.99 10.57
C SER A 167 -4.51 5.06 11.79
N THR A 168 -5.12 3.89 11.69
CA THR A 168 -5.02 2.85 12.73
C THR A 168 -3.59 2.29 12.79
N GLU A 169 -3.18 1.75 13.95
CA GLU A 169 -1.85 1.14 14.09
C GLU A 169 -1.61 0.00 13.08
N GLU A 170 -2.65 -0.75 12.72
CA GLU A 170 -2.57 -1.77 11.66
C GLU A 170 -2.31 -1.17 10.27
N GLN A 171 -2.93 -0.03 9.94
CA GLN A 171 -2.67 0.68 8.68
C GLN A 171 -1.22 1.20 8.66
N LYS A 172 -0.76 1.81 9.75
CA LYS A 172 0.62 2.28 9.89
C LYS A 172 1.63 1.15 9.70
N GLN A 173 1.37 -0.02 10.28
CA GLN A 173 2.24 -1.19 10.15
C GLN A 173 2.30 -1.70 8.71
N ARG A 174 1.14 -1.89 8.05
CA ARG A 174 1.09 -2.30 6.64
C ARG A 174 1.81 -1.31 5.71
N ASN A 175 1.62 -0.02 5.95
CA ASN A 175 2.25 1.05 5.19
C ASN A 175 3.77 1.05 5.35
N ARG A 176 4.28 0.79 6.57
CA ARG A 176 5.72 0.61 6.82
C ARG A 176 6.30 -0.58 6.08
N GLU A 177 5.62 -1.72 6.17
CA GLU A 177 6.05 -2.95 5.49
C GLU A 177 6.10 -2.76 3.98
N ARG A 178 5.07 -2.13 3.40
CA ARG A 178 5.02 -1.87 1.97
C ARG A 178 6.12 -0.89 1.52
N ARG A 179 6.36 0.18 2.28
CA ARG A 179 7.51 1.07 2.02
C ARG A 179 8.81 0.29 2.02
N LYS A 180 9.00 -0.57 3.02
CA LYS A 180 10.21 -1.37 3.16
C LYS A 180 10.43 -2.26 1.93
N THR A 181 9.39 -2.94 1.45
CA THR A 181 9.48 -3.75 0.23
C THR A 181 9.89 -2.92 -0.99
N LEU A 182 9.29 -1.74 -1.19
CA LEU A 182 9.68 -0.86 -2.31
C LEU A 182 11.15 -0.42 -2.25
N VAL A 183 11.64 -0.12 -1.04
CA VAL A 183 13.05 0.21 -0.83
C VAL A 183 13.95 -0.98 -1.12
N GLU A 184 13.57 -2.19 -0.67
CA GLU A 184 14.30 -3.42 -0.95
C GLU A 184 14.39 -3.70 -2.46
N ASP A 185 13.30 -3.52 -3.20
CA ASP A 185 13.25 -3.72 -4.65
C ASP A 185 14.21 -2.76 -5.40
N ILE A 186 14.21 -1.47 -5.03
CA ILE A 186 15.13 -0.49 -5.64
C ILE A 186 16.59 -0.79 -5.27
N GLN A 187 16.84 -1.23 -4.04
CA GLN A 187 18.19 -1.64 -3.64
C GLN A 187 18.65 -2.89 -4.39
N GLU A 188 17.76 -3.83 -4.71
CA GLU A 188 18.11 -4.98 -5.55
C GLU A 188 18.50 -4.53 -6.97
N LEU A 189 17.76 -3.58 -7.55
CA LEU A 189 18.12 -2.97 -8.83
C LEU A 189 19.46 -2.25 -8.80
N LEU A 190 19.76 -1.52 -7.72
CA LEU A 190 21.06 -0.87 -7.53
C LEU A 190 22.20 -1.90 -7.48
N ARG A 191 22.05 -2.97 -6.69
CA ARG A 191 23.05 -4.05 -6.62
C ARG A 191 23.23 -4.74 -7.97
N ALA A 192 22.16 -4.91 -8.75
CA ALA A 192 22.23 -5.46 -10.09
C ALA A 192 22.96 -4.49 -11.06
N ASN A 193 22.72 -3.19 -10.94
CA ASN A 193 23.44 -2.16 -11.69
C ASN A 193 24.93 -2.12 -11.35
N ASP A 194 25.30 -2.27 -10.08
CA ASP A 194 26.71 -2.36 -9.66
C ASP A 194 27.43 -3.55 -10.31
N LYS A 195 26.73 -4.69 -10.46
CA LYS A 195 27.27 -5.84 -11.21
C LYS A 195 27.48 -5.49 -12.69
N ASN A 196 26.56 -4.74 -13.30
CA ASN A 196 26.69 -4.29 -14.69
C ASN A 196 27.83 -3.28 -14.90
N ILE A 197 28.07 -2.39 -13.92
CA ILE A 197 29.24 -1.51 -13.91
C ILE A 197 30.53 -2.35 -13.85
N LEU A 198 30.62 -3.28 -12.91
CA LEU A 198 31.79 -4.16 -12.78
C LEU A 198 32.03 -4.97 -14.07
N ARG A 199 30.95 -5.49 -14.66
CA ARG A 199 30.97 -6.26 -15.91
C ARG A 199 31.50 -5.42 -17.08
N LEU A 200 31.03 -4.18 -17.22
CA LEU A 200 31.52 -3.24 -18.22
C LEU A 200 33.01 -2.90 -18.01
N GLU A 201 33.46 -2.70 -16.77
CA GLU A 201 34.87 -2.45 -16.45
C GLU A 201 35.77 -3.64 -16.79
N GLN A 202 35.32 -4.87 -16.47
CA GLN A 202 36.04 -6.09 -16.82
C GLN A 202 36.15 -6.25 -18.34
N TYR A 203 35.07 -5.96 -19.06
CA TYR A 203 35.06 -5.98 -20.51
C TYR A 203 36.05 -4.97 -21.11
N LYS A 204 36.04 -3.72 -20.64
CA LYS A 204 37.03 -2.69 -21.05
C LYS A 204 38.47 -3.17 -20.83
N LYS A 205 38.78 -3.75 -19.66
CA LYS A 205 40.12 -4.29 -19.37
C LYS A 205 40.50 -5.44 -20.32
N SER A 206 39.55 -6.30 -20.67
CA SER A 206 39.81 -7.41 -21.60
C SER A 206 40.12 -6.94 -23.04
N LEU A 207 39.59 -5.79 -23.44
CA LEU A 207 39.89 -5.15 -24.72
C LEU A 207 41.27 -4.49 -24.72
N GLU A 208 41.67 -3.88 -23.60
CA GLU A 208 42.99 -3.23 -23.44
C GLU A 208 44.14 -4.24 -23.32
N PHE A 209 43.90 -5.43 -22.74
CA PHE A 209 44.91 -6.48 -22.53
C PHE A 209 44.48 -7.84 -23.08
N PRO A 210 44.42 -8.02 -24.42
CA PRO A 210 43.95 -9.26 -25.04
C PRO A 210 44.83 -10.49 -24.76
N ASP A 211 46.11 -10.28 -24.40
CA ASP A 211 47.11 -11.35 -24.21
C ASP A 211 47.13 -11.96 -22.80
N LEU A 212 46.31 -11.47 -21.86
CA LEU A 212 46.12 -12.05 -20.52
C LEU A 212 44.86 -12.91 -20.47
N LYS A 213 44.81 -13.98 -21.27
CA LYS A 213 43.91 -15.11 -21.00
C LYS A 213 44.69 -16.17 -20.21
N PRO A 214 44.13 -16.73 -19.13
CA PRO A 214 44.75 -17.84 -18.41
C PRO A 214 44.92 -19.08 -19.30
#